data_AF-B6TLQ5-F1
#
_entry.id   AF-B6TLQ5-F1
#
_cell.length_a   1.000
_cell.length_b   1.000
_cell.length_c   1.000
_cell.angle_alpha   90.00
_cell.angle_beta   90.00
_cell.angle_gamma   90.00
#
_symmetry.space_group_name_H-M   'P 1'
#
loop_
_entity.id
_entity.type
_entity.pdbx_description
1 polymer ?
#
loop_
_entity_poly.entity_id
_entity_poly.type
_entity_poly.pdbx_seq_one_letter_code
_entity_poly.pdbx_strand_id
1 'polypeptide(L)'
;MTGKKTTASSAGRTRKKAKVVLEDEEEAGLEDEEEATVTLSVEKDALECDICCLPFQSEVFMCKNGHSVCAKCCIRTNGKCWTCSERIGDIRCRPLEKLLAAATTSCMFKSNGCYDVISYLEKVTHEETCQRAPYKCPVHGCAYSGLRLGYHVAQDHGHDDDGLASVVFIYGKAVATVRKDEPFRVLLQRNTERVFLLLNGHDLLQGRSLSLLCLGPRFQDGVEVELKYKMEVSGGAPGALTLSASGTIPFARRLDGFQAKGFLFVPDAYWGSAGSISVTVRIYV
;
A
#
# COMPACT_ATOMS: atom_id res chain seq x y z
N MET A 1 36.80 29.83 35.73
CA MET A 1 36.28 30.61 34.59
C MET A 1 35.67 29.64 33.58
N THR A 2 34.53 30.05 33.00
CA THR A 2 33.73 29.40 31.93
C THR A 2 33.09 28.04 32.20
N GLY A 3 31.83 28.08 32.65
CA GLY A 3 30.87 26.98 32.57
C GLY A 3 30.02 27.05 31.30
N LYS A 4 29.54 25.90 30.83
CA LYS A 4 28.55 25.76 29.75
C LYS A 4 27.37 24.94 30.29
N LYS A 5 26.23 25.62 30.51
CA LYS A 5 24.92 24.99 30.71
C LYS A 5 24.25 24.87 29.35
N THR A 6 23.77 23.67 29.02
CA THR A 6 22.81 23.44 27.93
C THR A 6 21.44 23.11 28.54
N THR A 7 20.45 23.85 28.06
CA THR A 7 19.05 23.86 28.49
C THR A 7 18.26 22.73 27.85
N ALA A 8 17.50 21.98 28.64
CA ALA A 8 16.46 21.07 28.16
C ALA A 8 15.21 21.88 27.79
N SER A 9 14.72 21.72 26.57
CA SER A 9 13.45 22.28 26.11
C SER A 9 12.34 21.26 26.36
N SER A 10 11.40 21.61 27.24
CA SER A 10 10.18 20.84 27.50
C SER A 10 9.13 21.17 26.42
N ALA A 11 8.79 20.21 25.57
CA ALA A 11 7.63 20.30 24.69
C ALA A 11 6.34 20.18 25.53
N GLY A 12 5.55 21.25 25.57
CA GLY A 12 4.27 21.31 26.27
C GLY A 12 3.25 20.35 25.65
N ARG A 13 2.69 19.47 26.48
CA ARG A 13 1.64 18.51 26.11
C ARG A 13 0.28 19.20 26.29
N THR A 14 -0.36 19.61 25.20
CA THR A 14 -1.72 20.16 25.18
C THR A 14 -2.72 19.08 25.65
N ARG A 15 -3.62 19.43 26.56
CA ARG A 15 -4.70 18.53 27.06
C ARG A 15 -5.67 18.23 25.91
N LYS A 16 -5.75 16.98 25.46
CA LYS A 16 -6.80 16.48 24.55
C LYS A 16 -8.13 16.44 25.29
N LYS A 17 -9.17 17.08 24.74
CA LYS A 17 -10.55 17.05 25.27
C LYS A 17 -11.38 16.11 24.39
N ALA A 18 -11.99 15.09 24.97
CA ALA A 18 -13.07 14.36 24.32
C ALA A 18 -14.37 15.15 24.48
N LYS A 19 -15.18 15.27 23.41
CA LYS A 19 -16.55 15.80 23.47
C LYS A 19 -17.49 14.60 23.35
N VAL A 20 -18.26 14.35 24.40
CA VAL A 20 -19.39 13.40 24.37
C VAL A 20 -20.61 14.19 23.90
N VAL A 21 -21.25 13.73 22.84
CA VAL A 21 -22.58 14.22 22.42
C VAL A 21 -23.52 13.03 22.61
N LEU A 22 -24.51 13.22 23.48
CA LEU A 22 -25.64 12.30 23.63
C LEU A 22 -26.75 12.87 22.77
N GLU A 23 -27.16 12.15 21.75
CA GLU A 23 -28.35 12.47 20.96
C GLU A 23 -29.41 11.47 21.42
N ASP A 24 -30.41 11.95 22.16
CA ASP A 24 -31.60 11.19 22.52
C ASP A 24 -32.64 11.46 21.42
N GLU A 25 -32.97 10.46 20.60
CA GLU A 25 -34.10 10.53 19.67
C GLU A 25 -35.34 9.96 20.37
N GLU A 26 -36.30 10.83 20.73
CA GLU A 26 -37.64 10.42 21.20
C GLU A 26 -38.56 10.22 19.98
N GLU A 27 -38.83 8.97 19.59
CA GLU A 27 -39.95 8.62 18.72
C GLU A 27 -40.65 7.36 19.27
N ALA A 28 -41.98 7.43 19.37
CA ALA A 28 -42.81 6.49 20.12
C ALA A 28 -43.26 5.30 19.27
N GLY A 29 -43.00 4.08 19.77
CA GLY A 29 -43.87 2.92 19.57
C GLY A 29 -43.38 1.81 18.64
N LEU A 30 -42.72 0.79 19.20
CA LEU A 30 -43.10 -0.64 19.18
C LEU A 30 -42.08 -1.38 20.05
N GLU A 31 -42.52 -2.41 20.78
CA GLU A 31 -41.71 -3.17 21.74
C GLU A 31 -40.65 -4.05 21.04
N ASP A 32 -39.51 -3.47 20.72
CA ASP A 32 -38.24 -4.18 20.51
C ASP A 32 -37.27 -3.64 21.58
N GLU A 33 -36.49 -4.51 22.24
CA GLU A 33 -35.45 -4.09 23.18
C GLU A 33 -34.43 -3.22 22.42
N GLU A 34 -34.62 -1.90 22.40
CA GLU A 34 -33.66 -0.95 21.85
C GLU A 34 -32.34 -1.12 22.61
N GLU A 35 -31.39 -1.84 22.04
CA GLU A 35 -30.01 -1.83 22.49
C GLU A 35 -29.54 -0.37 22.44
N ALA A 36 -29.51 0.29 23.60
CA ALA A 36 -29.09 1.68 23.72
C ALA A 36 -27.65 1.83 23.20
N THR A 37 -27.50 2.26 21.94
CA THR A 37 -26.20 2.51 21.33
C THR A 37 -25.68 3.89 21.71
N VAL A 38 -24.43 3.98 22.15
CA VAL A 38 -23.77 5.26 22.45
C VAL A 38 -22.77 5.60 21.34
N THR A 39 -23.00 6.73 20.66
CA THR A 39 -22.06 7.23 19.63
C THR A 39 -20.99 8.12 20.26
N LEU A 40 -19.72 7.76 20.06
CA LEU A 40 -18.57 8.49 20.60
C LEU A 40 -17.68 9.02 19.46
N SER A 41 -17.45 10.33 19.44
CA SER A 41 -16.46 10.95 18.54
C SER A 41 -15.10 11.05 19.24
N VAL A 42 -14.12 10.28 18.75
CA VAL A 42 -12.76 10.22 19.32
C VAL A 42 -11.76 10.69 18.27
N GLU A 43 -10.79 11.52 18.69
CA GLU A 43 -9.66 11.92 17.84
C GLU A 43 -8.89 10.69 17.35
N LYS A 44 -8.56 10.62 16.06
CA LYS A 44 -7.93 9.45 15.43
C LYS A 44 -6.68 8.98 16.18
N ASP A 45 -5.82 9.93 16.51
CA ASP A 45 -4.53 9.76 17.17
C ASP A 45 -4.66 9.49 18.69
N ALA A 46 -5.87 9.48 19.26
CA ALA A 46 -6.10 8.93 20.61
C ALA A 46 -6.19 7.40 20.61
N LEU A 47 -6.42 6.78 19.44
CA LEU A 47 -6.53 5.34 19.25
C LEU A 47 -5.32 4.74 18.52
N GLU A 48 -4.20 5.47 18.46
CA GLU A 48 -2.96 5.03 17.83
C GLU A 48 -1.88 4.71 18.87
N CYS A 49 -1.01 3.76 18.54
CA CYS A 49 0.14 3.46 19.39
C CYS A 49 1.26 4.49 19.17
N ASP A 50 1.65 5.21 20.23
CA ASP A 50 2.70 6.23 20.22
C ASP A 50 4.09 5.75 19.71
N ILE A 51 4.31 4.44 19.58
CA ILE A 51 5.59 3.86 19.15
C ILE A 51 5.61 3.55 17.65
N CYS A 52 4.52 3.02 17.09
CA CYS A 52 4.46 2.70 15.66
C CYS A 52 3.60 3.69 14.85
N CYS A 53 2.89 4.60 15.51
CA CYS A 53 1.96 5.55 14.91
C CYS A 53 0.91 4.84 14.01
N LEU A 54 0.51 3.64 14.41
CA LEU A 54 -0.55 2.86 13.75
C LEU A 54 -1.74 2.71 14.70
N PRO A 55 -2.97 2.62 14.17
CA PRO A 55 -4.16 2.29 14.93
C PRO A 55 -3.96 1.06 15.83
N PHE A 56 -4.44 1.14 17.08
CA PHE A 56 -4.47 -0.03 17.95
C PHE A 56 -5.27 -1.16 17.28
N GLN A 57 -4.80 -2.39 17.52
CA GLN A 57 -5.42 -3.61 17.06
C GLN A 57 -6.14 -4.28 18.24
N SER A 58 -6.53 -5.54 18.11
CA SER A 58 -7.26 -6.30 19.13
C SER A 58 -6.56 -6.44 20.49
N GLU A 59 -5.27 -6.16 20.59
CA GLU A 59 -4.48 -6.32 21.81
C GLU A 59 -3.73 -5.04 22.20
N VAL A 60 -4.13 -4.46 23.34
CA VAL A 60 -3.55 -3.22 23.87
C VAL A 60 -3.06 -3.44 25.30
N PHE A 61 -1.79 -3.15 25.53
CA PHE A 61 -1.14 -3.28 26.83
C PHE A 61 -0.93 -1.90 27.45
N MET A 62 -1.01 -1.82 28.78
CA MET A 62 -0.75 -0.60 29.53
C MET A 62 0.33 -0.81 30.58
N CYS A 63 1.12 0.23 30.84
CA CYS A 63 1.94 0.29 32.04
C CYS A 63 1.10 0.76 33.25
N LYS A 64 1.64 0.65 34.46
CA LYS A 64 0.98 1.12 35.69
C LYS A 64 0.65 2.61 35.68
N ASN A 65 1.35 3.41 34.88
CA ASN A 65 1.11 4.85 34.72
C ASN A 65 0.11 5.18 33.59
N GLY A 66 -0.51 4.18 32.96
CA GLY A 66 -1.58 4.36 31.96
C GLY A 66 -1.13 4.56 30.51
N HIS A 67 0.17 4.56 30.20
CA HIS A 67 0.64 4.58 28.81
C HIS A 67 0.32 3.26 28.11
N SER A 68 -0.27 3.33 26.92
CA SER A 68 -0.70 2.18 26.13
C SER A 68 0.22 1.89 24.94
N VAL A 69 0.37 0.60 24.59
CA VAL A 69 1.11 0.13 23.41
C VAL A 69 0.39 -1.07 22.78
N CYS A 70 0.53 -1.25 21.47
CA CYS A 70 0.02 -2.46 20.81
C CYS A 70 0.90 -3.68 21.14
N ALA A 71 0.37 -4.89 20.97
CA ALA A 71 1.11 -6.14 21.23
C ALA A 71 2.49 -6.20 20.56
N LYS A 72 2.57 -5.86 19.26
CA LYS A 72 3.83 -5.85 18.50
C LYS A 72 4.86 -4.92 19.12
N CYS A 73 4.44 -3.72 19.53
CA CYS A 73 5.33 -2.75 20.17
C CYS A 73 5.73 -3.18 21.59
N CYS A 74 4.84 -3.82 22.35
CA CYS A 74 5.17 -4.37 23.67
C CYS A 74 6.29 -5.41 23.59
N ILE A 75 6.23 -6.29 22.60
CA ILE A 75 7.29 -7.30 22.33
C ILE A 75 8.58 -6.59 21.91
N ARG A 76 8.49 -5.65 20.95
CA ARG A 76 9.64 -4.93 20.42
C ARG A 76 10.39 -4.11 21.48
N THR A 77 9.70 -3.56 22.48
CA THR A 77 10.34 -2.84 23.59
C THR A 77 10.69 -3.74 24.77
N ASN A 78 10.60 -5.07 24.62
CA ASN A 78 10.88 -6.06 25.65
C ASN A 78 10.16 -5.77 26.97
N GLY A 79 8.87 -5.41 26.88
CA GLY A 79 8.05 -5.09 28.05
C GLY A 79 8.47 -3.83 28.82
N LYS A 80 9.19 -2.91 28.18
CA LYS A 80 9.51 -1.58 28.74
C LYS A 80 8.67 -0.49 28.08
N CYS A 81 8.02 0.34 28.89
CA CYS A 81 7.24 1.48 28.42
C CYS A 81 8.17 2.55 27.83
N TRP A 82 7.91 2.97 26.60
CA TRP A 82 8.70 4.00 25.91
C TRP A 82 8.64 5.37 26.61
N THR A 83 7.49 5.70 27.21
CA THR A 83 7.24 7.04 27.77
C THR A 83 7.79 7.22 29.18
N CYS A 84 7.67 6.22 30.07
CA CYS A 84 8.07 6.35 31.47
C CYS A 84 9.08 5.29 31.96
N SER A 85 9.57 4.40 31.09
CA SER A 85 10.48 3.30 31.45
C SER A 85 9.96 2.25 32.42
N GLU A 86 8.70 2.33 32.85
CA GLU A 86 8.04 1.29 33.65
C GLU A 86 7.82 -0.01 32.87
N ARG A 87 7.57 -1.10 33.59
CA ARG A 87 7.18 -2.38 32.98
C ARG A 87 5.80 -2.26 32.30
N ILE A 88 5.70 -2.78 31.08
CA ILE A 88 4.48 -2.86 30.27
C ILE A 88 4.33 -4.28 29.72
N GLY A 89 3.09 -4.74 29.56
CA GLY A 89 2.78 -6.09 29.05
C GLY A 89 1.98 -6.96 30.02
N ASP A 90 2.03 -6.69 31.32
CA ASP A 90 1.27 -7.47 32.31
C ASP A 90 -0.20 -7.03 32.41
N ILE A 91 -0.52 -5.78 32.03
CA ILE A 91 -1.86 -5.21 32.12
C ILE A 91 -2.41 -5.04 30.71
N ARG A 92 -3.51 -5.75 30.39
CA ARG A 92 -4.28 -5.56 29.13
C ARG A 92 -5.43 -4.59 29.31
N CYS A 93 -5.57 -3.63 28.39
CA CYS A 93 -6.67 -2.67 28.40
C CYS A 93 -7.94 -3.26 27.79
N ARG A 94 -8.57 -4.22 28.49
CA ARG A 94 -9.81 -4.89 28.03
C ARG A 94 -10.94 -3.92 27.66
N PRO A 95 -11.18 -2.81 28.39
CA PRO A 95 -12.20 -1.84 27.99
C PRO A 95 -11.91 -1.19 26.63
N LEU A 96 -10.66 -0.82 26.37
CA LEU A 96 -10.27 -0.26 25.06
C LEU A 96 -10.36 -1.32 23.96
N GLU A 97 -9.93 -2.56 24.22
CA GLU A 97 -10.09 -3.66 23.26
C GLU A 97 -11.57 -3.87 22.87
N LYS A 98 -12.49 -3.84 23.85
CA LYS A 98 -13.94 -3.91 23.60
C LYS A 98 -14.44 -2.71 22.79
N LEU A 99 -13.99 -1.51 23.13
CA LEU A 99 -14.35 -0.29 22.38
C LEU A 99 -13.88 -0.38 20.93
N LEU A 100 -12.64 -0.82 20.69
CA LEU A 100 -12.09 -0.97 19.34
C LEU A 100 -12.86 -2.03 18.53
N ALA A 101 -13.29 -3.13 19.17
CA ALA A 101 -14.08 -4.18 18.53
C ALA A 101 -15.49 -3.74 18.14
N ALA A 102 -16.12 -2.86 18.93
CA ALA A 102 -17.44 -2.30 18.64
C ALA A 102 -17.39 -1.04 17.77
N ALA A 103 -16.25 -0.36 17.70
CA ALA A 103 -16.12 0.89 16.96
C ALA A 103 -16.20 0.66 15.45
N THR A 104 -16.86 1.59 14.77
CA THR A 104 -16.85 1.73 13.33
C THR A 104 -16.24 3.06 12.92
N THR A 105 -15.80 3.15 11.67
CA THR A 105 -15.21 4.37 11.11
C THR A 105 -15.57 4.47 9.64
N SER A 106 -15.63 5.70 9.12
CA SER A 106 -15.78 5.91 7.68
C SER A 106 -14.45 5.70 6.98
N CYS A 107 -14.51 5.21 5.73
CA CYS A 107 -13.34 5.10 4.88
C CYS A 107 -12.62 6.45 4.71
N MET A 108 -11.29 6.49 4.83
CA MET A 108 -10.52 7.72 4.57
C MET A 108 -10.69 8.23 3.12
N PHE A 109 -11.11 7.38 2.19
CA PHE A 109 -11.36 7.71 0.79
C PHE A 109 -12.81 8.12 0.52
N LYS A 110 -13.55 8.60 1.55
CA LYS A 110 -14.90 9.14 1.40
C LYS A 110 -14.99 10.27 0.38
N SER A 111 -13.98 11.15 0.32
CA SER A 111 -13.88 12.19 -0.70
C SER A 111 -13.76 11.64 -2.13
N ASN A 112 -13.34 10.39 -2.29
CA ASN A 112 -13.22 9.70 -3.56
C ASN A 112 -14.41 8.77 -3.83
N GLY A 113 -15.48 8.88 -3.03
CA GLY A 113 -16.74 8.16 -3.23
C GLY A 113 -16.82 6.79 -2.55
N CYS A 114 -16.03 6.51 -1.50
CA CYS A 114 -16.23 5.34 -0.65
C CYS A 114 -17.04 5.74 0.59
N TYR A 115 -18.31 5.36 0.61
CA TYR A 115 -19.23 5.67 1.72
C TYR A 115 -19.36 4.54 2.73
N ASP A 116 -18.47 3.53 2.64
CA ASP A 116 -18.49 2.37 3.51
C ASP A 116 -18.21 2.78 4.96
N VAL A 117 -19.03 2.23 5.86
CA VAL A 117 -18.81 2.22 7.30
C VAL A 117 -18.15 0.90 7.64
N ILE A 118 -16.94 0.96 8.19
CA ILE A 118 -16.05 -0.20 8.35
C ILE A 118 -15.79 -0.41 9.84
N SER A 119 -15.64 -1.65 10.27
CA SER A 119 -15.11 -1.94 11.61
C SER A 119 -13.76 -1.23 11.80
N TYR A 120 -13.55 -0.62 12.96
CA TYR A 120 -12.29 0.06 13.26
C TYR A 120 -11.09 -0.90 13.12
N LEU A 121 -11.25 -2.16 13.52
CA LEU A 121 -10.22 -3.18 13.43
C LEU A 121 -9.89 -3.57 11.97
N GLU A 122 -10.84 -3.42 11.06
CA GLU A 122 -10.68 -3.72 9.62
C GLU A 122 -10.29 -2.50 8.79
N LYS A 123 -10.18 -1.31 9.43
CA LYS A 123 -9.88 -0.05 8.75
C LYS A 123 -8.66 -0.15 7.83
N VAL A 124 -7.53 -0.62 8.36
CA VAL A 124 -6.26 -0.67 7.62
C VAL A 124 -6.38 -1.61 6.41
N THR A 125 -6.98 -2.79 6.60
CA THR A 125 -7.18 -3.77 5.52
C THR A 125 -8.15 -3.25 4.45
N HIS A 126 -9.21 -2.54 4.85
CA HIS A 126 -10.09 -1.88 3.91
C HIS A 126 -9.34 -0.81 3.11
N GLU A 127 -8.62 0.10 3.78
CA GLU A 127 -7.92 1.21 3.12
C GLU A 127 -6.84 0.72 2.12
N GLU A 128 -6.16 -0.39 2.41
CA GLU A 128 -5.20 -1.02 1.49
C GLU A 128 -5.86 -1.57 0.20
N THR A 129 -7.10 -2.04 0.31
CA THR A 129 -7.83 -2.69 -0.80
C THR A 129 -8.90 -1.81 -1.44
N CYS A 130 -9.26 -0.70 -0.81
CA CYS A 130 -10.40 0.16 -1.15
C CYS A 130 -10.36 0.60 -2.62
N GLN A 131 -11.41 0.30 -3.39
CA GLN A 131 -11.47 0.64 -4.82
C GLN A 131 -11.35 2.14 -5.11
N ARG A 132 -11.65 2.98 -4.12
CA ARG A 132 -11.54 4.45 -4.19
C ARG A 132 -10.21 5.02 -3.68
N ALA A 133 -9.28 4.16 -3.25
CA ALA A 133 -7.92 4.57 -2.95
C ALA A 133 -7.21 5.03 -4.24
N PRO A 134 -6.59 6.22 -4.27
CA PRO A 134 -5.91 6.72 -5.46
C PRO A 134 -4.65 5.89 -5.76
N TYR A 135 -4.32 5.77 -7.03
CA TYR A 135 -3.04 5.22 -7.48
C TYR A 135 -2.02 6.33 -7.66
N LYS A 136 -0.77 6.09 -7.27
CA LYS A 136 0.35 7.00 -7.54
C LYS A 136 0.96 6.68 -8.90
N CYS A 137 1.33 7.72 -9.65
CA CYS A 137 2.07 7.51 -10.89
C CYS A 137 3.45 6.90 -10.60
N PRO A 138 3.83 5.81 -11.28
CA PRO A 138 5.13 5.18 -11.09
C PRO A 138 6.27 5.95 -11.78
N VAL A 139 5.96 6.83 -12.74
CA VAL A 139 6.97 7.57 -13.50
C VAL A 139 7.72 8.54 -12.57
N HIS A 140 9.05 8.45 -12.59
CA HIS A 140 9.91 9.24 -11.71
C HIS A 140 9.67 10.75 -11.88
N GLY A 141 9.48 11.45 -10.76
CA GLY A 141 9.21 12.89 -10.72
C GLY A 141 7.75 13.27 -10.95
N CYS A 142 6.86 12.33 -11.30
CA CYS A 142 5.44 12.63 -11.45
C CYS A 142 4.72 12.66 -10.09
N ALA A 143 4.04 13.76 -9.80
CA ALA A 143 3.28 13.94 -8.56
C ALA A 143 1.81 13.47 -8.64
N TYR A 144 1.40 12.86 -9.76
CA TYR A 144 0.01 12.45 -9.97
C TYR A 144 -0.42 11.38 -8.95
N SER A 145 -1.61 11.59 -8.39
CA SER A 145 -2.30 10.65 -7.51
C SER A 145 -3.80 10.71 -7.78
N GLY A 146 -4.37 9.63 -8.31
CA GLY A 146 -5.79 9.60 -8.69
C GLY A 146 -6.28 8.21 -9.10
N LEU A 147 -7.58 8.11 -9.36
CA LEU A 147 -8.19 6.85 -9.82
C LEU A 147 -7.97 6.58 -11.31
N ARG A 148 -7.73 7.63 -12.10
CA ARG A 148 -7.60 7.56 -13.56
C ARG A 148 -6.15 7.43 -14.02
N LEU A 149 -5.42 6.49 -13.42
CA LEU A 149 -3.98 6.37 -13.63
C LEU A 149 -3.64 6.00 -15.08
N GLY A 150 -4.41 5.09 -15.70
CA GLY A 150 -4.14 4.67 -17.08
C GLY A 150 -4.30 5.82 -18.07
N TYR A 151 -5.34 6.64 -17.87
CA TYR A 151 -5.57 7.84 -18.66
C TYR A 151 -4.46 8.89 -18.47
N HIS A 152 -4.07 9.16 -17.22
CA HIS A 152 -2.96 10.07 -16.91
C HIS A 152 -1.65 9.61 -17.59
N VAL A 153 -1.29 8.33 -17.47
CA VAL A 153 -0.08 7.80 -18.10
C VAL A 153 -0.14 7.89 -19.62
N ALA A 154 -1.30 7.65 -20.24
CA ALA A 154 -1.46 7.80 -21.68
C ALA A 154 -1.23 9.24 -22.16
N GLN A 155 -1.72 10.23 -21.41
CA GLN A 155 -1.69 11.64 -21.82
C GLN A 155 -0.38 12.34 -21.48
N ASP A 156 0.09 12.15 -20.25
CA ASP A 156 1.19 12.95 -19.73
C ASP A 156 2.55 12.27 -19.96
N HIS A 157 2.56 10.96 -20.21
CA HIS A 157 3.78 10.15 -20.36
C HIS A 157 3.81 9.32 -21.65
N GLY A 158 2.77 9.39 -22.48
CA GLY A 158 2.61 8.58 -23.69
C GLY A 158 3.13 9.25 -24.98
N HIS A 159 3.65 10.47 -24.89
CA HIS A 159 4.25 11.17 -26.02
C HIS A 159 5.72 10.74 -26.22
N ASP A 160 6.10 10.50 -27.47
CA ASP A 160 7.41 9.99 -27.88
C ASP A 160 8.56 11.04 -27.81
N ASP A 161 8.36 12.20 -27.17
CA ASP A 161 9.22 13.38 -27.33
C ASP A 161 10.66 13.20 -26.83
N ASP A 162 10.96 12.18 -26.02
CA ASP A 162 12.31 11.92 -25.50
C ASP A 162 12.99 10.66 -26.09
N GLY A 163 12.44 10.03 -27.14
CA GLY A 163 13.09 8.91 -27.85
C GLY A 163 13.35 7.64 -27.01
N LEU A 164 12.91 7.62 -25.75
CA LEU A 164 13.00 6.51 -24.81
C LEU A 164 11.62 6.04 -24.31
N ALA A 165 10.53 6.54 -24.92
CA ALA A 165 9.11 6.30 -24.63
C ALA A 165 8.90 5.37 -23.43
N SER A 166 8.86 5.93 -22.21
CA SER A 166 8.81 5.14 -20.95
C SER A 166 7.63 4.14 -20.95
N VAL A 167 6.62 4.42 -21.78
CA VAL A 167 5.39 3.69 -21.97
C VAL A 167 5.40 2.90 -23.29
N VAL A 168 5.13 1.59 -23.21
CA VAL A 168 4.92 0.69 -24.35
C VAL A 168 3.44 0.31 -24.42
N PHE A 169 2.76 0.60 -25.52
CA PHE A 169 1.36 0.24 -25.67
C PHE A 169 1.17 -1.26 -25.97
N ILE A 170 0.19 -1.90 -25.30
CA ILE A 170 -0.13 -3.32 -25.46
C ILE A 170 -1.39 -3.48 -26.32
N TYR A 171 -1.29 -4.27 -27.39
CA TYR A 171 -2.41 -4.70 -28.23
C TYR A 171 -2.47 -6.23 -28.27
N GLY A 172 -2.81 -6.86 -27.13
CA GLY A 172 -2.73 -8.32 -26.91
C GLY A 172 -1.29 -8.86 -26.74
N LYS A 173 -0.32 -8.22 -27.40
CA LYS A 173 1.12 -8.44 -27.26
C LYS A 173 1.83 -7.08 -27.28
N ALA A 174 2.92 -6.99 -26.53
CA ALA A 174 3.89 -5.89 -26.60
C ALA A 174 5.31 -6.45 -26.68
N VAL A 175 6.21 -5.69 -27.29
CA VAL A 175 7.65 -5.92 -27.23
C VAL A 175 8.26 -4.68 -26.58
N ALA A 176 8.84 -4.86 -25.39
CA ALA A 176 9.47 -3.79 -24.63
C ALA A 176 10.98 -4.00 -24.60
N THR A 177 11.73 -2.93 -24.87
CA THR A 177 13.18 -2.92 -24.62
C THR A 177 13.41 -2.54 -23.17
N VAL A 178 14.01 -3.44 -22.39
CA VAL A 178 14.38 -3.21 -20.99
C VAL A 178 15.87 -2.90 -20.96
N ARG A 179 16.29 -1.90 -20.18
CA ARG A 179 17.70 -1.55 -19.96
C ARG A 179 18.12 -1.85 -18.53
N LYS A 180 19.38 -2.26 -18.31
CA LYS A 180 19.91 -2.64 -16.99
C LYS A 180 19.85 -1.52 -15.94
N ASP A 181 19.90 -0.27 -16.38
CA ASP A 181 19.85 0.95 -15.60
C ASP A 181 18.42 1.41 -15.27
N GLU A 182 17.40 0.82 -15.90
CA GLU A 182 16.00 1.15 -15.65
C GLU A 182 15.36 0.14 -14.68
N PRO A 183 14.69 0.60 -13.61
CA PRO A 183 14.06 -0.30 -12.64
C PRO A 183 12.80 -0.98 -13.21
N PHE A 184 12.16 -0.39 -14.21
CA PHE A 184 10.99 -0.97 -14.89
C PHE A 184 10.71 -0.27 -16.22
N ARG A 185 9.90 -0.91 -17.06
CA ARG A 185 9.20 -0.29 -18.20
C ARG A 185 7.71 -0.19 -17.89
N VAL A 186 7.07 0.89 -18.33
CA VAL A 186 5.61 1.02 -18.24
C VAL A 186 4.99 0.38 -19.47
N LEU A 187 4.02 -0.51 -19.29
CA LEU A 187 3.22 -1.08 -20.36
C LEU A 187 1.76 -0.67 -20.17
N LEU A 188 1.13 -0.17 -21.22
CA LEU A 188 -0.20 0.42 -21.12
C LEU A 188 -1.17 -0.18 -22.12
N GLN A 189 -2.30 -0.67 -21.65
CA GLN A 189 -3.42 -1.03 -22.50
C GLN A 189 -4.34 0.17 -22.66
N ARG A 190 -4.56 0.64 -23.90
CA ARG A 190 -5.42 1.79 -24.17
C ARG A 190 -6.83 1.55 -23.65
N ASN A 191 -7.50 2.62 -23.22
CA ASN A 191 -8.87 2.63 -22.72
C ASN A 191 -9.08 1.77 -21.46
N THR A 192 -8.02 1.57 -20.66
CA THR A 192 -8.11 0.91 -19.36
C THR A 192 -7.48 1.78 -18.28
N GLU A 193 -7.92 1.60 -17.04
CA GLU A 193 -7.29 2.22 -15.86
C GLU A 193 -6.15 1.38 -15.28
N ARG A 194 -5.67 0.38 -16.04
CA ARG A 194 -4.61 -0.53 -15.62
C ARG A 194 -3.30 -0.11 -16.26
N VAL A 195 -2.30 0.13 -15.41
CA VAL A 195 -0.91 0.34 -15.81
C VAL A 195 -0.11 -0.88 -15.40
N PHE A 196 0.53 -1.53 -16.37
CA PHE A 196 1.39 -2.66 -16.10
C PHE A 196 2.83 -2.19 -16.00
N LEU A 197 3.59 -2.73 -15.05
CA LEU A 197 5.02 -2.45 -14.91
C LEU A 197 5.79 -3.73 -15.17
N LEU A 198 6.68 -3.69 -16.17
CA LEU A 198 7.69 -4.71 -16.39
C LEU A 198 8.89 -4.38 -15.52
N LEU A 199 8.94 -4.98 -14.34
CA LEU A 199 9.97 -4.75 -13.33
C LEU A 199 11.28 -5.42 -13.74
N ASN A 200 12.38 -4.72 -13.53
CA ASN A 200 13.75 -5.16 -13.76
C ASN A 200 14.52 -5.15 -12.44
N GLY A 201 14.39 -6.23 -11.69
CA GLY A 201 15.07 -6.39 -10.40
C GLY A 201 16.57 -6.65 -10.56
N HIS A 202 17.37 -6.13 -9.63
CA HIS A 202 18.83 -6.15 -9.66
C HIS A 202 19.44 -6.95 -8.49
N ASP A 203 18.63 -7.73 -7.79
CA ASP A 203 19.00 -8.39 -6.54
C ASP A 203 19.79 -9.71 -6.76
N LEU A 204 20.22 -9.98 -7.99
CA LEU A 204 20.83 -11.26 -8.41
C LEU A 204 22.25 -11.03 -8.97
N LEU A 205 23.16 -11.95 -8.66
CA LEU A 205 24.60 -11.79 -8.96
C LEU A 205 24.97 -11.95 -10.45
N GLN A 206 24.21 -12.73 -11.23
CA GLN A 206 24.59 -13.15 -12.60
C GLN A 206 23.47 -12.93 -13.63
N GLY A 207 22.63 -11.94 -13.38
CA GLY A 207 21.50 -11.65 -14.26
C GLY A 207 20.50 -10.72 -13.61
N ARG A 208 19.28 -10.75 -14.12
CA ARG A 208 18.17 -9.90 -13.66
C ARG A 208 16.91 -10.72 -13.46
N SER A 209 16.05 -10.24 -12.56
CA SER A 209 14.71 -10.80 -12.35
C SER A 209 13.68 -9.93 -13.06
N LEU A 210 13.02 -10.47 -14.07
CA LEU A 210 11.91 -9.80 -14.75
C LEU A 210 10.58 -10.27 -14.17
N SER A 211 9.69 -9.34 -13.83
CA SER A 211 8.34 -9.65 -13.35
C SER A 211 7.33 -8.60 -13.78
N LEU A 212 6.04 -8.88 -13.65
CA LEU A 212 4.97 -7.93 -13.94
C LEU A 212 4.23 -7.52 -12.66
N LEU A 213 3.79 -6.27 -12.63
CA LEU A 213 2.89 -5.72 -11.62
C LEU A 213 1.78 -4.93 -12.30
N CYS A 214 0.54 -5.05 -11.83
CA CYS A 214 -0.58 -4.21 -12.27
C CYS A 214 -0.87 -3.13 -11.22
N LEU A 215 -0.74 -1.86 -11.60
CA LEU A 215 -1.28 -0.71 -10.89
C LEU A 215 -2.63 -0.37 -11.51
N GLY A 216 -3.71 -0.79 -10.85
CA GLY A 216 -5.06 -0.59 -11.36
C GLY A 216 -6.09 -1.43 -10.64
N PRO A 217 -7.38 -1.30 -11.03
CA PRO A 217 -8.48 -1.94 -10.32
C PRO A 217 -8.41 -3.47 -10.42
N ARG A 218 -8.44 -4.10 -9.24
CA ARG A 218 -8.53 -5.56 -9.06
C ARG A 218 -9.94 -6.09 -9.30
N PHE A 219 -10.95 -5.27 -9.04
CA PHE A 219 -12.36 -5.61 -9.27
C PHE A 219 -12.87 -4.91 -10.52
N GLN A 220 -13.73 -5.60 -11.26
CA GLN A 220 -14.48 -5.06 -12.38
C GLN A 220 -15.92 -5.57 -12.25
N ASP A 221 -16.89 -4.66 -12.21
CA ASP A 221 -18.31 -4.98 -12.02
C ASP A 221 -18.59 -5.87 -10.79
N GLY A 222 -17.86 -5.63 -9.71
CA GLY A 222 -17.98 -6.37 -8.44
C GLY A 222 -17.28 -7.74 -8.43
N VAL A 223 -16.74 -8.19 -9.57
CA VAL A 223 -16.02 -9.46 -9.69
C VAL A 223 -14.52 -9.22 -9.61
N GLU A 224 -13.83 -10.04 -8.83
CA GLU A 224 -12.37 -10.01 -8.77
C GLU A 224 -11.80 -10.55 -10.09
N VAL A 225 -10.91 -9.79 -10.72
CA VAL A 225 -10.30 -10.16 -12.00
C VAL A 225 -8.94 -10.78 -11.77
N GLU A 226 -8.72 -11.96 -12.34
CA GLU A 226 -7.40 -12.61 -12.39
C GLU A 226 -6.72 -12.30 -13.73
N LEU A 227 -5.60 -11.58 -13.68
CA LEU A 227 -4.82 -11.29 -14.88
C LEU A 227 -3.70 -12.31 -15.04
N LYS A 228 -3.55 -12.87 -16.24
CA LYS A 228 -2.48 -13.79 -16.57
C LYS A 228 -1.52 -13.17 -17.57
N TYR A 229 -0.29 -13.64 -17.58
CA TYR A 229 0.70 -13.21 -18.56
C TYR A 229 1.57 -14.34 -19.06
N LYS A 230 2.19 -14.10 -20.20
CA LYS A 230 3.37 -14.82 -20.69
C LYS A 230 4.44 -13.80 -21.08
N MET A 231 5.64 -13.99 -20.58
CA MET A 231 6.83 -13.24 -21.00
C MET A 231 7.83 -14.15 -21.69
N GLU A 232 8.45 -13.66 -22.77
CA GLU A 232 9.41 -14.39 -23.59
C GLU A 232 10.62 -13.50 -23.88
N VAL A 233 11.81 -14.09 -23.74
CA VAL A 233 13.10 -13.44 -23.97
C VAL A 233 13.95 -14.39 -24.81
N SER A 234 14.38 -13.95 -25.98
CA SER A 234 15.27 -14.73 -26.85
C SER A 234 16.71 -14.25 -26.72
N GLY A 235 17.66 -15.18 -26.69
CA GLY A 235 19.08 -14.83 -26.71
C GLY A 235 19.51 -14.22 -28.04
N GLY A 236 20.54 -13.38 -28.02
CA GLY A 236 21.01 -12.64 -29.21
C GLY A 236 21.80 -13.46 -30.23
N ALA A 237 22.15 -14.72 -29.93
CA ALA A 237 22.92 -15.57 -30.83
C ALA A 237 22.01 -16.55 -31.59
N PRO A 238 22.34 -16.91 -32.86
CA PRO A 238 21.67 -17.99 -33.57
C PRO A 238 21.71 -19.30 -32.74
N GLY A 239 20.53 -19.93 -32.56
CA GLY A 239 20.41 -21.15 -31.75
C GLY A 239 20.39 -20.93 -30.23
N ALA A 240 20.42 -19.68 -29.75
CA ALA A 240 20.27 -19.39 -28.33
C ALA A 240 18.88 -19.82 -27.82
N LEU A 241 18.84 -20.28 -26.56
CA LEU A 241 17.60 -20.68 -25.92
C LEU A 241 16.65 -19.48 -25.77
N THR A 242 15.35 -19.69 -25.93
CA THR A 242 14.32 -18.74 -25.52
C THR A 242 13.91 -19.06 -24.09
N LEU A 243 13.95 -18.04 -23.22
CA LEU A 243 13.46 -18.12 -21.86
C LEU A 243 12.01 -17.64 -21.84
N SER A 244 11.15 -18.31 -21.07
CA SER A 244 9.77 -17.87 -20.91
C SER A 244 9.25 -18.15 -19.52
N ALA A 245 8.36 -17.29 -19.03
CA ALA A 245 7.60 -17.49 -17.80
C ALA A 245 6.15 -17.09 -18.03
N SER A 246 5.25 -17.78 -17.36
CA SER A 246 3.82 -17.46 -17.33
C SER A 246 3.32 -17.52 -15.90
N GLY A 247 2.32 -16.73 -15.58
CA GLY A 247 1.73 -16.71 -14.24
C GLY A 247 0.63 -15.68 -14.12
N THR A 248 0.23 -15.40 -12.88
CA THR A 248 -0.72 -14.35 -12.55
C THR A 248 0.00 -13.03 -12.30
N ILE A 249 -0.62 -11.92 -12.71
CA ILE A 249 -0.11 -10.57 -12.46
C ILE A 249 -0.66 -10.11 -11.11
N PRO A 250 0.19 -9.84 -10.11
CA PRO A 250 -0.25 -9.26 -8.85
C PRO A 250 -0.74 -7.81 -9.05
N PHE A 251 -1.68 -7.40 -8.21
CA PHE A 251 -2.19 -6.04 -8.15
C PHE A 251 -1.55 -5.28 -6.97
N ALA A 252 -1.25 -4.00 -7.17
CA ALA A 252 -0.84 -3.10 -6.09
C ALA A 252 -1.35 -1.67 -6.32
N ARG A 253 -1.35 -0.86 -5.24
CA ARG A 253 -1.69 0.58 -5.29
C ARG A 253 -0.50 1.47 -5.63
N ARG A 254 0.71 0.99 -5.31
CA ARG A 254 1.98 1.69 -5.49
C ARG A 254 3.09 0.67 -5.72
N LEU A 255 4.17 1.10 -6.35
CA LEU A 255 5.37 0.29 -6.54
C LEU A 255 6.20 0.17 -5.25
N ASP A 256 6.21 1.22 -4.42
CA ASP A 256 7.01 1.27 -3.19
C ASP A 256 6.69 0.09 -2.25
N GLY A 257 7.73 -0.67 -1.90
CA GLY A 257 7.62 -1.84 -1.01
C GLY A 257 7.10 -3.11 -1.68
N PHE A 258 6.79 -3.09 -2.98
CA PHE A 258 6.41 -4.30 -3.70
C PHE A 258 7.61 -5.23 -3.88
N GLN A 259 7.44 -6.51 -3.56
CA GLN A 259 8.42 -7.57 -3.78
C GLN A 259 7.80 -8.68 -4.61
N ALA A 260 8.36 -8.92 -5.79
CA ALA A 260 7.89 -9.99 -6.67
C ALA A 260 8.24 -11.36 -6.07
N LYS A 261 7.21 -12.20 -5.85
CA LYS A 261 7.40 -13.59 -5.41
C LYS A 261 7.81 -14.54 -6.53
N GLY A 262 7.39 -14.23 -7.77
CA GLY A 262 7.71 -14.99 -8.97
C GLY A 262 8.26 -14.07 -10.05
N PHE A 263 9.31 -14.52 -10.74
CA PHE A 263 10.01 -13.76 -11.77
C PHE A 263 10.67 -14.70 -12.78
N LEU A 264 10.91 -14.19 -13.99
CA LEU A 264 11.80 -14.80 -14.96
C LEU A 264 13.24 -14.37 -14.66
N PHE A 265 14.11 -15.34 -14.38
CA PHE A 265 15.55 -15.08 -14.33
C PHE A 265 16.12 -14.97 -15.74
N VAL A 266 16.80 -13.86 -16.03
CA VAL A 266 17.47 -13.63 -17.31
C VAL A 266 18.97 -13.50 -17.06
N PRO A 267 19.79 -14.49 -17.48
CA PRO A 267 21.23 -14.44 -17.32
C PRO A 267 21.86 -13.25 -18.04
N ASP A 268 22.99 -12.75 -17.54
CA ASP A 268 23.69 -11.61 -18.16
C ASP A 268 24.05 -11.81 -19.64
N ALA A 269 24.28 -13.05 -20.08
CA ALA A 269 24.59 -13.41 -21.45
C ALA A 269 23.47 -13.09 -22.47
N TYR A 270 22.24 -12.85 -22.00
CA TYR A 270 21.11 -12.48 -22.85
C TYR A 270 21.03 -10.98 -23.15
N TRP A 271 21.73 -10.17 -22.36
CA TRP A 271 21.71 -8.72 -22.52
C TRP A 271 22.67 -8.31 -23.63
N GLY A 272 22.22 -7.44 -24.53
CA GLY A 272 23.05 -6.89 -25.59
C GLY A 272 24.22 -6.08 -25.04
N SER A 273 25.20 -5.79 -25.88
CA SER A 273 26.39 -4.98 -25.52
C SER A 273 26.05 -3.60 -24.95
N ALA A 274 24.89 -3.04 -25.34
CA ALA A 274 24.36 -1.78 -24.81
C ALA A 274 23.66 -1.91 -23.43
N GLY A 275 23.65 -3.11 -22.83
CA GLY A 275 22.95 -3.37 -21.56
C GLY A 275 21.43 -3.38 -21.69
N SER A 276 20.90 -3.72 -22.88
CA SER A 276 19.47 -3.78 -23.16
C SER A 276 19.03 -5.16 -23.66
N ILE A 277 17.74 -5.45 -23.50
CA ILE A 277 17.13 -6.70 -23.97
C ILE A 277 15.69 -6.48 -24.42
N SER A 278 15.28 -7.18 -25.47
CA SER A 278 13.88 -7.17 -25.93
C SER A 278 13.08 -8.26 -25.23
N VAL A 279 11.98 -7.85 -24.58
CA VAL A 279 11.07 -8.73 -23.84
C VAL A 279 9.72 -8.70 -24.53
N THR A 280 9.24 -9.86 -24.98
CA THR A 280 7.86 -10.01 -25.44
C THR A 280 6.94 -10.27 -24.26
N VAL A 281 5.87 -9.49 -24.13
CA VAL A 281 4.86 -9.65 -23.08
C VAL A 281 3.49 -9.84 -23.72
N ARG A 282 2.74 -10.84 -23.26
CA ARG A 282 1.32 -11.06 -23.58
C ARG A 282 0.53 -11.07 -22.29
N ILE A 283 -0.59 -10.35 -22.25
CA ILE A 283 -1.48 -10.26 -21.09
C ILE A 283 -2.83 -10.83 -21.49
N TYR A 284 -3.40 -11.64 -20.61
CA TYR A 284 -4.69 -12.28 -20.74
C TYR A 284 -5.56 -11.79 -19.57
N VAL A 285 -6.76 -11.32 -19.88
CA VAL A 285 -7.79 -10.88 -18.92
C VAL A 285 -8.83 -11.98 -18.78
#